data_AF-A0A1G1FL83-F1
#
_entry.id   AF-A0A1G1FL83-F1
#
_cell.length_a   1.000
_cell.length_b   1.000
_cell.length_c   1.000
_cell.angle_alpha   90.00
_cell.angle_beta   90.00
_cell.angle_gamma   90.00
#
_symmetry.space_group_name_H-M   'P 1'
#
loop_
_entity.id
_entity.type
_entity.pdbx_description
1 polymer ?
#
loop_
_entity_poly.entity_id
_entity_poly.type
_entity_poly.pdbx_seq_one_letter_code
_entity_poly.pdbx_strand_id
1 'polypeptide(L)'
;MKIISMFLAALVFILLPYVECQAVVVFYDSVCLKDKKIMLKAVTKGKVFTKGGQMVEFFVDGKSIGRSLSGGDGAAFKEFRAEKTGLHKVSVVSGKDKDSGFRLSLKKGAEIVFIDVEGSMFAPMSGKPRKDSLKIIKAIAKRFPVVYLQAGILDIRTLKKLLKENEFTEAPLLPWTGGNVFEEADKKGLKIKFIVGGKTVIESAKEFKPKAFSFNEVEGAEEVKDWEEIGKKLRLVIK
;
A
#
# COMPACT_ATOMS: atom_id res chain seq x y z
N MET A 1 -59.37 0.85 2.81
CA MET A 1 -58.05 0.96 3.48
C MET A 1 -56.86 0.38 2.70
N LYS A 2 -57.02 -0.51 1.71
CA LYS A 2 -55.87 -1.06 0.94
C LYS A 2 -55.27 -0.12 -0.12
N ILE A 3 -56.07 0.77 -0.71
CA ILE A 3 -55.63 1.68 -1.80
C ILE A 3 -54.71 2.80 -1.28
N ILE A 4 -54.98 3.33 -0.08
CA ILE A 4 -54.14 4.36 0.56
C ILE A 4 -52.75 3.81 0.93
N SER A 5 -52.67 2.53 1.30
CA SER A 5 -51.41 1.86 1.62
C SER A 5 -50.53 1.60 0.38
N MET A 6 -51.13 1.36 -0.80
CA MET A 6 -50.40 1.26 -2.07
C MET A 6 -49.82 2.61 -2.54
N PHE A 7 -50.56 3.70 -2.37
CA PHE A 7 -50.06 5.04 -2.71
C PHE A 7 -48.94 5.52 -1.78
N LEU A 8 -49.00 5.18 -0.50
CA LEU A 8 -47.95 5.51 0.46
C LEU A 8 -46.64 4.76 0.17
N ALA A 9 -46.73 3.49 -0.25
CA ALA A 9 -45.55 2.70 -0.62
C ALA A 9 -44.87 3.20 -1.92
N ALA A 10 -45.65 3.66 -2.90
CA ALA A 10 -45.13 4.26 -4.13
C ALA A 10 -44.45 5.62 -3.86
N LEU A 11 -44.98 6.42 -2.94
CA LEU A 11 -44.42 7.73 -2.58
C LEU A 11 -43.07 7.60 -1.85
N VAL A 12 -42.90 6.56 -1.02
CA VAL A 12 -41.61 6.26 -0.34
C VAL A 12 -40.52 5.89 -1.33
N PHE A 13 -40.85 5.25 -2.47
CA PHE A 13 -39.86 4.94 -3.51
C PHE A 13 -39.42 6.15 -4.33
N ILE A 14 -40.27 7.17 -4.46
CA ILE A 14 -39.98 8.40 -5.23
C ILE A 14 -39.17 9.40 -4.38
N LEU A 15 -39.28 9.34 -3.05
CA LEU A 15 -38.55 10.20 -2.12
C LEU A 15 -37.20 9.63 -1.66
N LEU A 16 -36.82 8.42 -2.10
CA LEU A 16 -35.45 7.94 -1.90
C LEU A 16 -34.53 8.79 -2.78
N PRO A 17 -33.58 9.55 -2.19
CA PRO A 17 -32.61 10.26 -3.00
C PRO A 17 -31.91 9.23 -3.87
N TYR A 18 -31.86 9.48 -5.19
CA TYR A 18 -30.89 8.83 -6.06
C TYR A 18 -29.53 9.14 -5.46
N VAL A 19 -29.01 8.22 -4.64
CA VAL A 19 -27.61 8.24 -4.26
C VAL A 19 -26.88 7.92 -5.57
N GLU A 20 -26.56 8.96 -6.33
CA GLU A 20 -25.61 8.90 -7.42
C GLU A 20 -24.34 8.29 -6.85
N CYS A 21 -24.22 6.97 -7.01
CA CYS A 21 -23.16 6.22 -6.41
C CYS A 21 -21.95 6.38 -7.32
N GLN A 22 -21.05 7.25 -6.89
CA GLN A 22 -19.93 7.73 -7.69
C GLN A 22 -18.90 6.62 -7.86
N ALA A 23 -18.13 6.71 -8.96
CA ALA A 23 -17.22 5.67 -9.38
C ALA A 23 -15.91 5.79 -8.60
N VAL A 24 -15.75 4.99 -7.54
CA VAL A 24 -14.54 5.03 -6.71
C VAL A 24 -13.31 4.72 -7.57
N VAL A 25 -12.38 5.67 -7.65
CA VAL A 25 -11.05 5.44 -8.25
C VAL A 25 -10.11 4.89 -7.18
N VAL A 26 -9.31 3.89 -7.52
CA VAL A 26 -8.34 3.26 -6.61
C VAL A 26 -6.95 3.28 -7.24
N PHE A 27 -5.94 3.68 -6.45
CA PHE A 27 -4.54 3.65 -6.83
C PHE A 27 -3.76 2.66 -5.97
N TYR A 28 -2.91 1.86 -6.63
CA TYR A 28 -2.09 0.84 -5.99
C TYR A 28 -0.64 1.31 -5.90
N ASP A 29 -0.12 1.30 -4.67
CA ASP A 29 1.27 1.59 -4.38
C ASP A 29 2.19 0.61 -5.07
N SER A 30 3.44 0.99 -5.32
CA SER A 30 4.40 0.11 -5.99
C SER A 30 5.83 0.64 -5.99
N VAL A 31 6.77 -0.24 -6.37
CA VAL A 31 8.20 0.05 -6.48
C VAL A 31 8.63 -0.02 -7.94
N CYS A 32 9.44 0.93 -8.39
CA CYS A 32 10.01 0.94 -9.74
C CYS A 32 11.49 1.29 -9.75
N LEU A 33 12.12 1.07 -10.90
CA LEU A 33 13.46 1.54 -11.15
C LEU A 33 13.43 2.98 -11.69
N LYS A 34 14.40 3.78 -11.23
CA LYS A 34 14.70 5.10 -11.76
C LYS A 34 14.95 4.99 -13.29
N ASP A 35 14.50 6.00 -14.03
CA ASP A 35 14.64 6.16 -15.49
C ASP A 35 13.96 5.06 -16.34
N LYS A 36 13.31 4.08 -15.71
CA LYS A 36 12.47 3.11 -16.42
C LYS A 36 11.07 3.67 -16.59
N LYS A 37 10.56 3.55 -17.82
CA LYS A 37 9.16 3.82 -18.12
C LYS A 37 8.32 2.73 -17.45
N ILE A 38 7.26 3.15 -16.77
CA ILE A 38 6.28 2.27 -16.15
C ILE A 38 4.87 2.75 -16.45
N MET A 39 3.89 1.87 -16.27
CA MET A 39 2.49 2.24 -16.31
C MET A 39 1.97 2.40 -14.89
N LEU A 40 1.58 3.61 -14.52
CA LEU A 40 0.71 3.82 -13.37
C LEU A 40 -0.66 3.23 -13.71
N LYS A 41 -1.26 2.50 -12.77
CA LYS A 41 -2.58 1.90 -12.92
C LYS A 41 -3.53 2.50 -11.89
N ALA A 42 -4.68 2.96 -12.37
CA ALA A 42 -5.84 3.25 -11.54
C ALA A 42 -6.99 2.32 -11.93
N VAL A 43 -7.84 1.96 -10.98
CA VAL A 43 -9.03 1.15 -11.25
C VAL A 43 -10.26 1.93 -10.82
N THR A 44 -11.21 2.13 -11.73
CA THR A 44 -12.51 2.73 -11.46
C THR A 44 -13.53 1.64 -11.13
N LYS A 45 -14.17 1.75 -9.97
CA LYS A 45 -15.13 0.79 -9.43
C LYS A 45 -16.50 1.41 -9.27
N GLY A 46 -17.55 0.70 -9.66
CA GLY A 46 -18.94 0.96 -9.28
C GLY A 46 -19.29 0.27 -7.96
N LYS A 47 -20.60 0.15 -7.66
CA LYS A 47 -21.11 -0.48 -6.41
C LYS A 47 -20.65 -1.93 -6.22
N VAL A 48 -20.67 -2.73 -7.29
CA VAL A 48 -20.43 -4.19 -7.22
C VAL A 48 -19.36 -4.63 -8.23
N PHE A 49 -19.21 -3.92 -9.34
CA PHE A 49 -18.28 -4.26 -10.42
C PHE A 49 -17.39 -3.09 -10.79
N THR A 50 -16.33 -3.34 -11.55
CA THR A 50 -15.55 -2.30 -12.21
C THR A 50 -16.43 -1.44 -13.12
N LYS A 51 -16.13 -0.15 -13.23
CA LYS A 51 -16.86 0.78 -14.09
C LYS A 51 -15.93 1.32 -15.15
N GLY A 52 -16.09 0.87 -16.40
CA GLY A 52 -15.28 1.33 -17.53
C GLY A 52 -15.69 2.69 -18.09
N GLY A 53 -14.92 3.17 -19.08
CA GLY A 53 -15.21 4.42 -19.80
C GLY A 53 -15.13 5.67 -18.94
N GLN A 54 -14.40 5.63 -17.83
CA GLN A 54 -14.24 6.76 -16.91
C GLN A 54 -12.94 7.51 -17.24
N MET A 55 -12.99 8.83 -17.26
CA MET A 55 -11.79 9.65 -17.45
C MET A 55 -11.02 9.77 -16.13
N VAL A 56 -9.77 9.30 -16.11
CA VAL A 56 -8.90 9.35 -14.94
C VAL A 56 -7.74 10.30 -15.19
N GLU A 57 -7.58 11.31 -14.34
CA GLU A 57 -6.42 12.19 -14.33
C GLU A 57 -5.39 11.71 -13.30
N PHE A 58 -4.12 11.65 -13.71
CA PHE A 58 -3.00 11.22 -12.87
C PHE A 58 -2.15 12.41 -12.49
N PHE A 59 -1.76 12.48 -11.22
CA PHE A 59 -0.87 13.49 -10.69
C PHE A 59 0.31 12.82 -10.00
N VAL A 60 1.51 13.35 -10.20
CA VAL A 60 2.72 12.94 -9.50
C VAL A 60 3.32 14.17 -8.82
N ASP A 61 3.53 14.08 -7.51
CA ASP A 61 4.06 15.16 -6.68
C ASP A 61 3.27 16.48 -6.87
N GLY A 62 1.95 16.35 -6.96
CA GLY A 62 1.00 17.45 -7.14
C GLY A 62 0.86 17.98 -8.57
N LYS A 63 1.67 17.50 -9.53
CA LYS A 63 1.61 17.93 -10.94
C LYS A 63 0.85 16.93 -11.78
N SER A 64 -0.11 17.41 -12.59
CA SER A 64 -0.81 16.56 -13.54
C SER A 64 0.18 16.03 -14.59
N ILE A 65 0.16 14.72 -14.81
CA ILE A 65 0.89 14.06 -15.91
C ILE A 65 -0.06 13.68 -17.05
N GLY A 66 -1.33 14.07 -16.95
CA GLY A 66 -2.37 13.91 -17.97
C GLY A 66 -3.45 12.88 -17.63
N ARG A 67 -4.38 12.73 -18.57
CA ARG A 67 -5.58 11.91 -18.43
C ARG A 67 -5.49 10.62 -19.25
N SER A 68 -6.28 9.62 -18.86
CA SER A 68 -6.54 8.39 -19.61
C SER A 68 -7.98 7.95 -19.41
N LEU A 69 -8.62 7.46 -20.48
CA LEU A 69 -9.90 6.77 -20.38
C LEU A 69 -9.67 5.37 -19.81
N SER A 70 -10.52 4.92 -18.88
CA SER A 70 -10.48 3.53 -18.41
C SER A 70 -11.13 2.58 -19.42
N GLY A 71 -10.56 1.38 -19.55
CA GLY A 71 -11.11 0.31 -20.39
C GLY A 71 -12.43 -0.24 -19.84
N GLY A 72 -13.05 -1.20 -20.54
CA GLY A 72 -14.27 -1.86 -20.06
C GLY A 72 -14.10 -2.58 -18.71
N ASP A 73 -12.87 -2.98 -18.39
CA ASP A 73 -12.44 -3.56 -17.11
C ASP A 73 -12.24 -2.51 -16.00
N GLY A 74 -12.47 -1.23 -16.29
CA GLY A 74 -12.26 -0.12 -15.35
C GLY A 74 -10.79 0.23 -15.11
N ALA A 75 -9.83 -0.36 -15.81
CA ALA A 75 -8.42 0.00 -15.67
C ALA A 75 -8.06 1.20 -16.54
N ALA A 76 -7.46 2.23 -15.94
CA ALA A 76 -6.83 3.34 -16.64
C ALA A 76 -5.32 3.29 -16.40
N PHE A 77 -4.54 3.57 -17.46
CA PHE A 77 -3.09 3.50 -17.39
C PHE A 77 -2.46 4.82 -17.84
N LYS A 78 -1.37 5.21 -17.16
CA LYS A 78 -0.59 6.37 -17.57
C LYS A 78 0.90 6.10 -17.50
N GLU A 79 1.61 6.37 -18.59
CA GLU A 79 3.07 6.26 -18.62
C GLU A 79 3.68 7.27 -17.65
N PHE A 80 4.64 6.80 -16.86
CA PHE A 80 5.44 7.61 -15.96
C PHE A 80 6.89 7.13 -15.98
N ARG A 81 7.83 8.08 -15.87
CA ARG A 81 9.27 7.82 -15.70
C ARG A 81 9.76 8.68 -14.54
N ALA A 82 10.30 8.05 -13.51
CA ALA A 82 10.90 8.75 -12.39
C ALA A 82 12.34 9.16 -12.71
N GLU A 83 12.61 10.46 -12.78
CA GLU A 83 13.95 11.02 -13.03
C GLU A 83 14.86 10.95 -11.80
N LYS A 84 14.27 10.83 -10.61
CA LYS A 84 14.97 10.79 -9.33
C LYS A 84 14.61 9.53 -8.56
N THR A 85 15.52 9.12 -7.69
CA THR A 85 15.22 8.12 -6.66
C THR A 85 14.48 8.80 -5.53
N GLY A 86 13.52 8.09 -4.94
CA GLY A 86 12.75 8.60 -3.81
C GLY A 86 11.30 8.17 -3.85
N LEU A 87 10.57 8.64 -2.85
CA LEU A 87 9.13 8.45 -2.74
C LEU A 87 8.42 9.52 -3.55
N HIS A 88 7.54 9.10 -4.45
CA HIS A 88 6.67 9.98 -5.21
C HIS A 88 5.24 9.79 -4.75
N LYS A 89 4.55 10.89 -4.45
CA LYS A 89 3.14 10.87 -4.12
C LYS A 89 2.34 10.87 -5.40
N VAL A 90 1.54 9.84 -5.60
CA VAL A 90 0.66 9.74 -6.76
C VAL A 90 -0.77 9.95 -6.29
N SER A 91 -1.52 10.80 -6.99
CA SER A 91 -2.96 10.91 -6.81
C SER A 91 -3.68 10.75 -8.14
N VAL A 92 -4.86 10.16 -8.07
CA VAL A 92 -5.72 9.91 -9.23
C VAL A 92 -7.09 10.50 -8.97
N VAL A 93 -7.69 11.10 -9.99
CA VAL A 93 -8.99 11.77 -9.90
C VAL A 93 -9.88 11.29 -11.05
N SER A 94 -11.13 10.94 -10.75
CA SER A 94 -12.15 10.57 -11.74
C SER A 94 -13.49 11.17 -11.31
N GLY A 95 -13.97 12.18 -12.03
CA GLY A 95 -15.15 12.93 -11.59
C GLY A 95 -14.92 13.61 -10.24
N LYS A 96 -15.71 13.25 -9.23
CA LYS A 96 -15.55 13.74 -7.85
C LYS A 96 -14.73 12.81 -6.96
N ASP A 97 -14.40 11.61 -7.44
CA ASP A 97 -13.64 10.62 -6.70
C ASP A 97 -12.14 10.86 -6.82
N LYS A 98 -11.44 10.65 -5.71
CA LYS A 98 -9.98 10.77 -5.62
C LYS A 98 -9.40 9.68 -4.75
N ASP A 99 -8.25 9.17 -5.17
CA ASP A 99 -7.41 8.31 -4.32
C ASP A 99 -5.94 8.69 -4.45
N SER A 100 -5.12 8.22 -3.51
CA SER A 100 -3.68 8.47 -3.52
C SER A 100 -2.88 7.32 -2.93
N GLY A 101 -1.62 7.29 -3.32
CA GLY A 101 -0.66 6.32 -2.84
C GLY A 101 0.75 6.73 -3.18
N PHE A 102 1.65 5.77 -3.09
CA PHE A 102 3.07 6.03 -3.23
C PHE A 102 3.72 5.17 -4.31
N ARG A 103 4.65 5.80 -5.02
CA ARG A 103 5.58 5.13 -5.93
C ARG A 103 7.00 5.33 -5.39
N LEU A 104 7.68 4.24 -5.04
CA LEU A 104 9.09 4.30 -4.63
C LEU A 104 9.99 4.00 -5.83
N SER A 105 10.77 5.00 -6.27
CA SER A 105 11.74 4.90 -7.35
C SER A 105 13.14 4.64 -6.80
N LEU A 106 13.80 3.57 -7.26
CA LEU A 106 15.12 3.14 -6.78
C LEU A 106 16.08 2.88 -7.94
N LYS A 107 17.39 2.95 -7.68
CA LYS A 107 18.39 2.45 -8.63
C LYS A 107 18.52 0.93 -8.51
N LYS A 108 18.94 0.27 -9.59
CA LYS A 108 19.34 -1.15 -9.53
C LYS A 108 20.45 -1.33 -8.48
N GLY A 109 20.38 -2.41 -7.72
CA GLY A 109 21.30 -2.70 -6.62
C GLY A 109 20.99 -1.98 -5.31
N ALA A 110 19.97 -1.11 -5.26
CA ALA A 110 19.55 -0.48 -4.02
C ALA A 110 19.09 -1.54 -3.00
N GLU A 111 19.48 -1.32 -1.74
CA GLU A 111 19.09 -2.15 -0.60
C GLU A 111 17.73 -1.68 -0.08
N ILE A 112 16.71 -2.55 -0.09
CA ILE A 112 15.33 -2.25 0.32
C ILE A 112 14.93 -3.07 1.55
N VAL A 113 14.07 -2.50 2.38
CA VAL A 113 13.55 -3.14 3.59
C VAL A 113 12.05 -3.37 3.45
N PHE A 114 11.60 -4.56 3.83
CA PHE A 114 10.17 -4.88 3.90
C PHE A 114 9.71 -5.05 5.35
N ILE A 115 8.55 -4.49 5.67
CA ILE A 115 7.96 -4.56 7.02
C ILE A 115 6.50 -4.98 6.89
N ASP A 116 6.17 -6.15 7.43
CA ASP A 116 4.81 -6.66 7.56
C ASP A 116 4.03 -5.83 8.57
N VAL A 117 2.97 -5.15 8.13
CA VAL A 117 2.23 -4.21 8.97
C VAL A 117 1.52 -4.93 10.10
N GLU A 118 0.72 -5.94 9.79
CA GLU A 118 -0.14 -6.61 10.76
C GLU A 118 0.67 -7.54 11.67
N GLY A 119 1.66 -8.25 11.12
CA GLY A 119 2.49 -9.17 11.90
C GLY A 119 3.53 -8.50 12.78
N SER A 120 3.94 -7.26 12.47
CA SER A 120 5.10 -6.64 13.14
C SER A 120 4.88 -5.24 13.71
N MET A 121 3.99 -4.42 13.17
CA MET A 121 3.86 -3.02 13.61
C MET A 121 2.81 -2.85 14.70
N PHE A 122 1.77 -3.67 14.71
CA PHE A 122 0.64 -3.57 15.63
C PHE A 122 0.61 -4.74 16.62
N ALA A 123 0.13 -4.46 17.83
CA ALA A 123 -0.12 -5.51 18.82
C ALA A 123 -1.38 -6.29 18.39
N PRO A 124 -1.36 -7.64 18.44
CA PRO A 124 -2.45 -8.48 17.93
C PRO A 124 -3.81 -8.05 18.49
N MET A 125 -4.82 -7.98 17.61
CA MET A 125 -6.22 -7.70 17.95
C MET A 125 -6.51 -6.36 18.63
N SER A 126 -5.52 -5.49 18.83
CA SER A 126 -5.71 -4.20 19.55
C SER A 126 -5.77 -2.98 18.63
N GLY A 127 -5.26 -3.10 17.39
CA GLY A 127 -5.04 -1.96 16.49
C GLY A 127 -4.02 -0.94 17.01
N LYS A 128 -3.41 -1.16 18.19
CA LYS A 128 -2.42 -0.26 18.77
C LYS A 128 -1.03 -0.59 18.24
N PRO A 129 -0.21 0.42 17.89
CA PRO A 129 1.19 0.21 17.56
C PRO A 129 1.92 -0.55 18.68
N ARG A 130 2.81 -1.46 18.32
CA ARG A 130 3.75 -2.05 19.29
C ARG A 130 4.64 -0.94 19.85
N LYS A 131 5.07 -1.12 21.10
CA LYS A 131 6.00 -0.20 21.76
C LYS A 131 7.22 0.07 20.86
N ASP A 132 7.61 1.34 20.76
CA ASP A 132 8.75 1.83 19.97
C ASP A 132 8.72 1.60 18.45
N SER A 133 7.71 0.91 17.90
CA SER A 133 7.58 0.63 16.46
C SER A 133 7.69 1.89 15.61
N LEU A 134 6.93 2.93 15.94
CA LEU A 134 6.96 4.22 15.24
C LEU A 134 8.36 4.84 15.22
N LYS A 135 9.02 4.88 16.38
CA LYS A 135 10.33 5.49 16.59
C LYS A 135 11.40 4.76 15.77
N ILE A 136 11.40 3.43 15.85
CA ILE A 136 12.40 2.59 15.19
C ILE A 136 12.19 2.55 13.69
N ILE A 137 10.95 2.45 13.21
CA ILE A 137 10.65 2.48 11.78
C ILE A 137 11.01 3.85 11.18
N LYS A 138 10.76 4.96 11.89
CA LYS A 138 11.27 6.28 11.49
C LYS A 138 12.80 6.30 11.38
N ALA A 139 13.52 5.65 12.29
CA ALA A 139 14.98 5.54 12.22
C ALA A 139 15.47 4.63 11.06
N ILE A 140 14.76 3.55 10.76
CA ILE A 140 15.02 2.68 9.61
C ILE A 140 14.83 3.46 8.31
N ALA A 141 13.71 4.17 8.16
CA ALA A 141 13.38 4.91 6.94
C ALA A 141 14.36 6.06 6.62
N LYS A 142 15.09 6.56 7.62
CA LYS A 142 16.18 7.53 7.41
C LYS A 142 17.42 6.92 6.75
N ARG A 143 17.59 5.59 6.82
CA ARG A 143 18.76 4.86 6.31
C ARG A 143 18.45 4.01 5.08
N PHE A 144 17.25 3.45 5.03
CA PHE A 144 16.86 2.49 4.02
C PHE A 144 15.50 2.89 3.41
N PRO A 145 15.31 2.70 2.10
CA PRO A 145 13.99 2.68 1.51
C PRO A 145 13.13 1.57 2.15
N VAL A 146 11.97 1.97 2.67
CA VAL A 146 11.02 1.07 3.33
C VAL A 146 9.85 0.79 2.41
N VAL A 147 9.37 -0.46 2.44
CA VAL A 147 8.11 -0.89 1.85
C VAL A 147 7.31 -1.64 2.91
N TYR A 148 6.05 -1.27 3.07
CA TYR A 148 5.12 -1.98 3.94
C TYR A 148 4.45 -3.13 3.19
N LEU A 149 4.15 -4.21 3.91
CA LEU A 149 3.44 -5.37 3.40
C LEU A 149 2.10 -5.55 4.12
N GLN A 150 1.03 -5.68 3.35
CA GLN A 150 -0.27 -6.17 3.82
C GLN A 150 -0.25 -7.70 3.71
N ALA A 151 0.04 -8.39 4.82
CA ALA A 151 0.08 -9.86 4.87
C ALA A 151 -1.05 -10.48 5.69
N GLY A 152 -1.86 -9.68 6.39
CA GLY A 152 -2.97 -10.16 7.18
C GLY A 152 -4.33 -9.96 6.51
N ILE A 153 -5.35 -9.82 7.35
CA ILE A 153 -6.77 -9.84 6.93
C ILE A 153 -7.32 -8.45 6.64
N LEU A 154 -6.64 -7.40 7.11
CA LEU A 154 -7.10 -6.03 6.91
C LEU A 154 -6.92 -5.62 5.45
N ASP A 155 -7.95 -4.95 4.91
CA ASP A 155 -7.86 -4.43 3.55
C ASP A 155 -6.87 -3.26 3.48
N ILE A 156 -6.27 -3.08 2.30
CA ILE A 156 -5.24 -2.07 2.07
C ILE A 156 -5.68 -0.64 2.41
N ARG A 157 -6.97 -0.28 2.28
CA ARG A 157 -7.44 1.07 2.62
C ARG A 157 -7.52 1.27 4.12
N THR A 158 -7.99 0.27 4.85
CA THR A 158 -7.97 0.27 6.32
C THR A 158 -6.54 0.37 6.84
N LEU A 159 -5.60 -0.39 6.27
CA LEU A 159 -4.19 -0.29 6.66
C LEU A 159 -3.57 1.08 6.33
N LYS A 160 -3.82 1.64 5.15
CA LYS A 160 -3.35 3.00 4.80
C LYS A 160 -3.87 4.04 5.80
N LYS A 161 -5.15 3.94 6.19
CA LYS A 161 -5.76 4.81 7.20
C LYS A 161 -5.07 4.63 8.56
N LEU A 162 -4.91 3.38 9.01
CA LEU A 162 -4.30 3.06 10.29
C LEU A 162 -2.84 3.54 10.37
N LEU A 163 -2.05 3.35 9.32
CA LEU A 163 -0.67 3.83 9.23
C LEU A 163 -0.60 5.37 9.35
N LYS A 164 -1.53 6.06 8.67
CA LYS A 164 -1.62 7.53 8.70
C LYS A 164 -2.04 8.06 10.07
N GLU A 165 -3.07 7.47 10.68
CA GLU A 165 -3.57 7.87 12.00
C GLU A 165 -2.53 7.69 13.12
N ASN A 166 -1.62 6.73 12.96
CA ASN A 166 -0.51 6.49 13.89
C ASN A 166 0.80 7.15 13.46
N GLU A 167 0.77 8.05 12.47
CA GLU A 167 1.90 8.86 12.00
C GLU A 167 3.14 8.07 11.56
N PHE A 168 2.95 6.84 11.09
CA PHE A 168 4.03 6.05 10.52
C PHE A 168 4.62 6.75 9.28
N THR A 169 5.90 6.48 9.01
CA THR A 169 6.60 7.06 7.87
C THR A 169 5.87 6.71 6.57
N GLU A 170 5.66 7.70 5.71
CA GLU A 170 5.09 7.45 4.39
C GLU A 170 5.98 6.49 3.59
N ALA A 171 5.38 5.41 3.09
CA ALA A 171 6.04 4.39 2.28
C ALA A 171 4.98 3.64 1.46
N PRO A 172 5.37 2.96 0.35
CA PRO A 172 4.45 2.11 -0.40
C PRO A 172 3.95 0.97 0.48
N LEU A 173 2.63 0.72 0.47
CA LEU A 173 2.01 -0.47 1.05
C LEU A 173 1.62 -1.44 -0.05
N LEU A 174 2.28 -2.60 -0.11
CA LEU A 174 2.04 -3.62 -1.13
C LEU A 174 1.30 -4.82 -0.55
N PRO A 175 0.37 -5.44 -1.31
CA PRO A 175 -0.20 -6.71 -0.91
C PRO A 175 0.90 -7.78 -0.93
N TRP A 176 1.00 -8.54 0.16
CA TRP A 176 1.81 -9.76 0.18
C TRP A 176 0.98 -10.88 -0.46
N THR A 177 1.28 -11.19 -1.72
CA THR A 177 0.63 -12.28 -2.46
C THR A 177 1.64 -13.42 -2.62
N GLY A 178 1.80 -14.24 -1.58
CA GLY A 178 2.65 -15.44 -1.62
C GLY A 178 4.12 -15.18 -1.93
N GLY A 179 4.65 -13.99 -1.63
CA GLY A 179 6.06 -13.64 -1.88
C GLY A 179 6.36 -12.99 -3.23
N ASN A 180 5.37 -12.83 -4.13
CA ASN A 180 5.55 -12.19 -5.46
C ASN A 180 6.30 -10.84 -5.40
N VAL A 181 6.11 -10.08 -4.32
CA VAL A 181 6.79 -8.80 -4.09
C VAL A 181 8.32 -8.93 -4.01
N PHE A 182 8.82 -10.04 -3.45
CA PHE A 182 10.25 -10.32 -3.30
C PHE A 182 10.85 -10.74 -4.64
N GLU A 183 10.18 -11.63 -5.37
CA GLU A 183 10.57 -11.97 -6.75
C GLU A 183 10.60 -10.73 -7.65
N GLU A 184 9.59 -9.86 -7.54
CA GLU A 184 9.52 -8.62 -8.30
C GLU A 184 10.65 -7.66 -7.95
N ALA A 185 11.11 -7.63 -6.70
CA ALA A 185 12.25 -6.83 -6.28
C ALA A 185 13.54 -7.40 -6.87
N ASP A 186 13.73 -8.72 -6.81
CA ASP A 186 14.90 -9.42 -7.36
C ASP A 186 14.99 -9.32 -8.88
N LYS A 187 13.86 -9.49 -9.60
CA LYS A 187 13.76 -9.27 -11.06
C LYS A 187 14.13 -7.85 -11.46
N LYS A 188 13.85 -6.85 -10.61
CA LYS A 188 14.28 -5.44 -10.78
C LYS A 188 15.75 -5.23 -10.39
N GLY A 189 16.43 -6.25 -9.87
CA GLY A 189 17.81 -6.21 -9.38
C GLY A 189 17.96 -5.40 -8.10
N LEU A 190 16.91 -5.29 -7.28
CA LEU A 190 16.96 -4.70 -5.95
C LEU A 190 17.46 -5.75 -4.96
N LYS A 191 18.17 -5.32 -3.92
CA LYS A 191 18.68 -6.22 -2.86
C LYS A 191 17.77 -6.13 -1.65
N ILE A 192 17.23 -7.26 -1.20
CA ILE A 192 16.44 -7.30 0.01
C ILE A 192 17.39 -7.28 1.22
N LYS A 193 17.46 -6.15 1.91
CA LYS A 193 18.43 -5.96 2.99
C LYS A 193 18.01 -6.70 4.25
N PHE A 194 16.80 -6.42 4.71
CA PHE A 194 16.17 -7.16 5.78
C PHE A 194 14.65 -7.09 5.70
N ILE A 195 14.01 -8.02 6.41
CA ILE A 195 12.56 -8.11 6.54
C ILE A 195 12.21 -8.18 8.02
N VAL A 196 11.10 -7.53 8.40
CA VAL A 196 10.45 -7.73 9.70
C VAL A 196 9.04 -8.26 9.44
N GLY A 197 8.69 -9.43 9.97
CA GLY A 197 7.34 -9.96 9.76
C GLY A 197 7.03 -11.30 10.40
N GLY A 198 5.82 -11.78 10.11
CA GLY A 198 5.36 -13.11 10.54
C GLY A 198 6.00 -14.26 9.75
N LYS A 199 5.73 -15.49 10.20
CA LYS A 199 6.25 -16.74 9.63
C LYS A 199 6.12 -16.82 8.11
N THR A 200 4.92 -16.60 7.59
CA THR A 200 4.63 -16.74 6.15
C THR A 200 5.41 -15.75 5.29
N VAL A 201 5.57 -14.51 5.76
CA VAL A 201 6.35 -13.47 5.07
C VAL A 201 7.82 -13.85 5.03
N ILE A 202 8.38 -14.28 6.16
CA ILE A 202 9.79 -14.69 6.29
C ILE A 202 10.09 -15.92 5.42
N GLU A 203 9.25 -16.95 5.48
CA GLU A 203 9.42 -18.17 4.68
C GLU A 203 9.41 -17.87 3.19
N SER A 204 8.46 -17.04 2.73
CA SER A 204 8.38 -16.64 1.32
C SER A 204 9.54 -15.79 0.83
N ALA A 205 10.40 -15.29 1.73
CA ALA A 205 11.58 -14.51 1.38
C ALA A 205 12.90 -15.29 1.53
N LYS A 206 12.87 -16.53 2.04
CA LYS A 206 14.06 -17.31 2.41
C LYS A 206 15.04 -17.50 1.25
N GLU A 207 14.52 -17.69 0.04
CA GLU A 207 15.34 -17.89 -1.17
C GLU A 207 16.23 -16.69 -1.52
N PHE A 208 15.79 -15.47 -1.17
CA PHE A 208 16.54 -14.23 -1.40
C PHE A 208 17.56 -13.93 -0.30
N LYS A 209 17.64 -14.80 0.73
CA LYS A 209 18.59 -14.73 1.86
C LYS A 209 18.67 -13.35 2.54
N PRO A 210 17.55 -12.66 2.81
CA PRO A 210 17.60 -11.42 3.57
C PRO A 210 17.96 -11.70 5.03
N LYS A 211 18.43 -10.68 5.74
CA LYS A 211 18.37 -10.72 7.20
C LYS A 211 16.90 -10.65 7.63
N ALA A 212 16.43 -11.53 8.51
CA ALA A 212 15.03 -11.55 8.93
C ALA A 212 14.90 -11.36 10.44
N PHE A 213 13.87 -10.61 10.86
CA PHE A 213 13.49 -10.44 12.26
C PHE A 213 12.03 -10.83 12.45
N SER A 214 11.72 -11.52 13.55
CA SER A 214 10.35 -11.85 13.92
C SER A 214 10.10 -11.68 15.41
N PHE A 215 8.86 -11.35 15.77
CA PHE A 215 8.41 -11.28 17.16
C PHE A 215 8.00 -12.64 17.74
N ASN A 216 8.09 -13.70 16.93
CA ASN A 216 7.83 -15.08 17.32
C ASN A 216 8.98 -15.95 16.82
N GLU A 217 9.11 -17.16 17.35
CA GLU A 217 10.06 -18.15 16.85
C GLU A 217 9.73 -18.54 15.40
N VAL A 218 10.66 -18.27 14.47
CA VAL A 218 10.54 -18.59 13.05
C VAL A 218 11.90 -19.04 12.53
N GLU A 219 11.95 -20.21 11.89
CA GLU A 219 13.18 -20.73 11.30
C GLU A 219 13.76 -19.76 10.25
N GLY A 220 15.05 -19.42 10.39
CA GLY A 220 15.73 -18.50 9.46
C GLY A 220 15.53 -17.02 9.77
N ALA A 221 14.88 -16.68 10.89
CA ALA A 221 14.83 -15.31 11.40
C ALA A 221 15.45 -15.20 12.80
N GLU A 222 15.96 -14.02 13.11
CA GLU A 222 16.31 -13.65 14.47
C GLU A 222 15.03 -13.30 15.23
N GLU A 223 14.71 -14.08 16.26
CA GLU A 223 13.65 -13.72 17.21
C GLU A 223 14.04 -12.45 17.98
N VAL A 224 13.09 -11.53 18.13
CA VAL A 224 13.25 -10.27 18.86
C VAL A 224 12.05 -10.03 19.76
N LYS A 225 12.29 -9.45 20.93
CA LYS A 225 11.23 -9.20 21.93
C LYS A 225 10.42 -7.95 21.60
N ASP A 226 11.09 -6.92 21.09
CA ASP A 226 10.50 -5.62 20.78
C ASP A 226 11.26 -4.91 19.64
N TRP A 227 10.72 -3.76 19.21
CA TRP A 227 11.34 -2.97 18.15
C TRP A 227 12.67 -2.34 18.60
N GLU A 228 12.89 -2.14 19.90
CA GLU A 228 14.14 -1.59 20.42
C GLU A 228 15.31 -2.55 20.17
N GLU A 229 15.07 -3.85 20.33
CA GLU A 229 16.04 -4.91 20.00
C GLU A 229 16.42 -4.90 18.52
N ILE A 230 15.44 -4.73 17.61
CA ILE A 230 15.70 -4.54 16.18
C ILE A 230 16.60 -3.31 15.97
N GLY A 231 16.28 -2.20 16.64
CA GLY A 231 17.09 -0.98 16.59
C GLY A 231 18.55 -1.19 17.01
N LYS A 232 18.77 -1.94 18.10
CA LYS A 232 20.10 -2.31 18.61
C LYS A 232 20.85 -3.20 17.62
N LYS A 233 20.21 -4.26 17.12
CA LYS A 233 20.80 -5.20 16.14
C LYS A 233 21.15 -4.53 14.81
N LEU A 234 20.40 -3.49 14.43
CA LEU A 234 20.67 -2.67 13.24
C LEU A 234 21.59 -1.47 13.51
N ARG A 235 22.06 -1.28 14.76
CA ARG A 235 22.90 -0.15 15.19
C ARG A 235 22.34 1.20 14.74
N LEU A 236 21.03 1.40 14.92
CA LEU A 236 20.35 2.63 14.54
C LEU A 236 20.71 3.74 15.52
N VAL A 237 21.01 4.93 14.99
CA VAL A 237 21.15 6.13 15.82
C VAL A 237 19.76 6.70 16.04
N ILE A 238 19.26 6.57 17.26
CA ILE A 238 17.95 7.05 17.66
C ILE A 238 18.17 8.39 18.35
N LYS A 239 17.84 9.49 17.66
CA LYS A 239 17.76 10.83 18.26
C LYS A 239 16.32 11.09 18.69
#